data_AF-A0A8J1W4P1-F1
#
_entry.id   AF-A0A8J1W4P1-F1
#
_cell.length_a   1.000
_cell.length_b   1.000
_cell.length_c   1.000
_cell.angle_alpha   90.00
_cell.angle_beta   90.00
_cell.angle_gamma   90.00
#
_symmetry.space_group_name_H-M   'P 1'
#
loop_
_entity.id
_entity.type
_entity.pdbx_description
1 polymer ?
#
loop_
_entity_poly.entity_id
_entity_poly.type
_entity_poly.pdbx_seq_one_letter_code
_entity_poly.pdbx_strand_id
1 'polypeptide(L)'
;MTMSMTSVLDLSKVRDIAREERATEVQYTPASRLVAFVTRGYRSRVNVWYTTGTVGTYIDHPRQGRTQLFRRQVTLGVLREIFRDPRVHTGLGYHFRDQIPTPARNDPRDRSRSPRRREPEPESDAAGGETRSSTEVDEEEAAKAQLLRLKKEKSDLEKEIEGVQAIVDAFETRRQEEKRKQEEAEAEERKKAEEARKAAEREAEEDRKRATRRDRGTSFIFWGMTDANTLKKDFDKDVSCIAVQDDAWLLVHEKARSSSWCGRIPTGLDKFLRSRAKNHPQPTVVALGSDGRYYCEVENGKAQWNGPDSFSEEVNDNPTKTIKCVSFGEDYNTWFIVFKDGAYSSQGNIPASLSKLLNQRNLADLEFVSLGPDGDYFVRAMNGRSWWNLPVHISNDLNKETKAGASVKSIYFGSAGNVFVRGNDFR
;
A
#
# COMPACT_ATOMS: atom_id res chain seq x y z
N MET A 1 19.52 23.40 -21.35
CA MET A 1 18.13 23.73 -21.76
C MET A 1 17.24 22.58 -21.36
N THR A 2 16.56 22.68 -20.21
CA THR A 2 15.50 21.74 -19.83
C THR A 2 14.30 22.03 -20.73
N MET A 3 13.96 21.10 -21.63
CA MET A 3 12.73 21.20 -22.39
C MET A 3 11.56 21.19 -21.42
N SER A 4 10.91 22.34 -21.28
CA SER A 4 9.66 22.48 -20.54
C SER A 4 8.65 21.52 -21.16
N MET A 5 8.35 20.43 -20.45
CA MET A 5 7.28 19.51 -20.86
C MET A 5 5.97 20.26 -20.69
N THR A 6 5.50 20.88 -21.78
CA THR A 6 4.16 21.47 -21.84
C THR A 6 3.15 20.40 -21.46
N SER A 7 2.46 20.59 -20.34
CA SER A 7 1.39 19.71 -19.90
C SER A 7 0.34 19.61 -20.99
N VAL A 8 -0.05 18.37 -21.36
CA VAL A 8 -1.09 18.12 -22.36
C VAL A 8 -2.42 18.78 -21.97
N LEU A 9 -2.72 18.82 -20.66
CA LEU A 9 -3.84 19.55 -20.09
C LEU A 9 -3.33 20.58 -19.07
N ASP A 10 -3.70 21.84 -19.27
CA ASP A 10 -3.44 22.91 -18.30
C ASP A 10 -4.26 22.67 -17.02
N LEU A 11 -3.58 22.58 -15.87
CA LEU A 11 -4.21 22.28 -14.59
C LEU A 11 -5.24 23.35 -14.17
N SER A 12 -5.03 24.61 -14.52
CA SER A 12 -6.01 25.68 -14.23
C SER A 12 -7.30 25.41 -15.00
N LYS A 13 -7.19 25.11 -16.29
CA LYS A 13 -8.36 24.81 -17.14
C LYS A 13 -9.10 23.55 -16.68
N VAL A 14 -8.38 22.53 -16.20
CA VAL A 14 -8.98 21.33 -15.60
C VAL A 14 -9.84 21.69 -14.38
N ARG A 15 -9.34 22.57 -13.50
CA ARG A 15 -10.07 23.03 -12.32
C ARG A 15 -11.29 23.90 -12.67
N ASP A 16 -11.16 24.75 -13.68
CA ASP A 16 -12.27 25.59 -14.14
C ASP A 16 -13.41 24.73 -14.70
N ILE A 17 -13.11 23.73 -15.54
CA ILE A 17 -14.11 22.78 -16.05
C ILE A 17 -14.76 22.01 -14.90
N ALA A 18 -13.98 21.53 -13.94
CA ALA A 18 -14.52 20.81 -12.78
C ALA A 18 -15.49 21.70 -11.97
N ARG A 19 -15.17 22.98 -11.78
CA ARG A 19 -16.02 23.96 -11.09
C ARG A 19 -17.32 24.21 -11.87
N GLU A 20 -17.24 24.40 -13.18
CA GLU A 20 -18.39 24.59 -14.07
C GLU A 20 -19.36 23.39 -14.02
N GLU A 21 -18.83 22.17 -14.02
CA GLU A 21 -19.63 20.93 -13.94
C GLU A 21 -19.89 20.47 -12.48
N ARG A 22 -19.68 21.36 -11.49
CA ARG A 22 -19.99 21.16 -10.06
C ARG A 22 -19.31 19.92 -9.45
N ALA A 23 -18.10 19.60 -9.87
CA ALA A 23 -17.25 18.57 -9.29
C ALA A 23 -16.33 19.17 -8.21
N THR A 24 -16.18 18.48 -7.08
CA THR A 24 -15.36 18.95 -5.95
C THR A 24 -13.98 18.30 -6.00
N GLU A 25 -12.90 19.09 -5.95
CA GLU A 25 -11.53 18.58 -5.84
C GLU A 25 -11.35 17.87 -4.49
N VAL A 26 -10.88 16.63 -4.52
CA VAL A 26 -10.68 15.80 -3.31
C VAL A 26 -9.23 15.38 -3.10
N GLN A 27 -8.39 15.48 -4.13
CA GLN A 27 -6.97 15.15 -4.02
C GLN A 27 -6.16 15.88 -5.09
N TYR A 28 -5.01 16.39 -4.70
CA TYR A 28 -3.99 16.89 -5.62
C TYR A 28 -2.62 16.34 -5.20
N THR A 29 -1.94 15.67 -6.12
CA THR A 29 -0.63 15.07 -5.87
C THR A 29 0.35 15.57 -6.94
N PRO A 30 1.20 16.57 -6.63
CA PRO A 30 2.17 17.13 -7.58
C PRO A 30 3.13 16.07 -8.14
N ALA A 31 3.61 15.16 -7.29
CA ALA A 31 4.60 14.14 -7.65
C ALA A 31 4.10 13.20 -8.77
N SER A 32 2.84 12.77 -8.71
CA SER A 32 2.22 11.92 -9.73
C SER A 32 1.48 12.71 -10.80
N ARG A 33 1.52 14.04 -10.74
CA ARG A 33 0.83 14.97 -11.66
C ARG A 33 -0.65 14.60 -11.82
N LEU A 34 -1.28 14.31 -10.68
CA LEU A 34 -2.66 13.84 -10.56
C LEU A 34 -3.50 14.87 -9.81
N VAL A 35 -4.70 15.15 -10.31
CA VAL A 35 -5.77 15.81 -9.56
C VAL A 35 -7.02 14.93 -9.62
N ALA A 36 -7.75 14.81 -8.52
CA ALA A 36 -8.95 14.00 -8.42
C ALA A 36 -10.14 14.81 -7.95
N PHE A 37 -11.31 14.50 -8.49
CA PHE A 37 -12.56 15.16 -8.20
C PHE A 37 -13.67 14.15 -7.93
N VAL A 38 -14.72 14.57 -7.22
CA VAL A 38 -15.95 13.81 -7.04
C VAL A 38 -17.12 14.56 -7.69
N THR A 39 -17.85 13.89 -8.58
CA THR A 39 -19.02 14.44 -9.26
C THR A 39 -20.27 14.29 -8.38
N ARG A 40 -21.07 15.36 -8.26
CA ARG A 40 -22.23 15.39 -7.33
C ARG A 40 -23.37 14.42 -7.69
N GLY A 41 -23.60 14.15 -8.98
CA GLY A 41 -24.70 13.29 -9.44
C GLY A 41 -24.43 11.79 -9.24
N TYR A 42 -23.29 11.32 -9.73
CA TYR A 42 -22.98 9.88 -9.78
C TYR A 42 -22.17 9.37 -8.58
N ARG A 43 -21.80 10.26 -7.64
CA ARG A 43 -20.81 9.98 -6.56
C ARG A 43 -19.54 9.28 -7.08
N SER A 44 -19.20 9.55 -8.34
CA SER A 44 -18.09 8.93 -9.04
C SER A 44 -16.85 9.77 -8.87
N ARG A 45 -15.70 9.10 -8.84
CA ARG A 45 -14.39 9.75 -8.69
C ARG A 45 -13.71 9.85 -10.05
N VAL A 46 -13.29 11.05 -10.43
CA VAL A 46 -12.59 11.35 -11.68
C VAL A 46 -11.15 11.73 -11.36
N ASN A 47 -10.21 10.89 -11.76
CA ASN A 47 -8.77 11.11 -11.64
C ASN A 47 -8.21 11.63 -12.97
N VAL A 48 -7.54 12.78 -12.97
CA VAL A 48 -6.98 13.43 -14.15
C VAL A 48 -5.46 13.54 -14.00
N TRP A 49 -4.73 12.82 -14.85
CA TRP A 49 -3.28 12.94 -15.01
C TRP A 49 -2.99 14.01 -16.06
N TYR A 50 -2.91 15.26 -15.62
CA TYR A 50 -2.94 16.44 -16.50
C TYR A 50 -1.72 16.56 -17.43
N THR A 51 -0.61 15.89 -17.11
CA THR A 51 0.55 15.86 -18.02
C THR A 51 0.48 14.83 -19.13
N THR A 52 -0.27 13.73 -18.96
CA THR A 52 -0.41 12.67 -19.97
C THR A 52 -1.75 12.72 -20.69
N GLY A 53 -2.68 13.57 -20.23
CA GLY A 53 -4.06 13.57 -20.72
C GLY A 53 -4.80 12.27 -20.41
N THR A 54 -4.39 11.52 -19.37
CA THR A 54 -5.09 10.30 -18.97
C THR A 54 -6.18 10.65 -17.96
N VAL A 55 -7.37 10.08 -18.11
CA VAL A 55 -8.48 10.24 -17.19
C VAL A 55 -9.02 8.88 -16.77
N GLY A 56 -9.08 8.65 -15.47
CA GLY A 56 -9.64 7.45 -14.85
C GLY A 56 -10.93 7.79 -14.11
N THR A 57 -12.03 7.11 -14.41
CA THR A 57 -13.31 7.28 -13.70
C THR A 57 -13.67 6.03 -12.93
N TYR A 58 -13.87 6.15 -11.62
CA TYR A 58 -14.37 5.10 -10.75
C TYR A 58 -15.89 5.27 -10.61
N ILE A 59 -16.63 4.30 -11.11
CA ILE A 59 -18.09 4.33 -11.20
C ILE A 59 -18.69 3.08 -10.56
N ASP A 60 -19.88 3.19 -10.01
CA ASP A 60 -20.68 2.02 -9.62
C ASP A 60 -21.66 1.68 -10.76
N HIS A 61 -21.35 0.63 -11.49
CA HIS A 61 -22.12 0.20 -12.66
C HIS A 61 -23.25 -0.75 -12.24
N PRO A 62 -24.50 -0.54 -12.67
CA PRO A 62 -25.66 -1.29 -12.16
C PRO A 62 -25.57 -2.81 -12.37
N ARG A 63 -24.83 -3.27 -13.39
CA ARG A 63 -24.64 -4.71 -13.66
C ARG A 63 -23.28 -5.27 -13.24
N GLN A 64 -22.26 -4.43 -13.13
CA GLN A 64 -20.87 -4.88 -12.93
C GLN A 64 -20.33 -4.49 -11.54
N GLY A 65 -21.12 -3.75 -10.75
CA GLY A 65 -20.69 -3.14 -9.51
C GLY A 65 -19.61 -2.09 -9.75
N ARG A 66 -18.70 -1.95 -8.78
CA ARG A 66 -17.61 -0.98 -8.84
C ARG A 66 -16.63 -1.32 -9.95
N THR A 67 -16.54 -0.44 -10.94
CA THR A 67 -15.63 -0.59 -12.08
C THR A 67 -14.86 0.71 -12.35
N GLN A 68 -13.82 0.61 -13.16
CA GLN A 68 -12.97 1.72 -13.52
C GLN A 68 -12.80 1.80 -15.03
N LEU A 69 -12.98 3.00 -15.59
CA LEU A 69 -12.72 3.27 -17.01
C LEU A 69 -11.52 4.19 -17.14
N PHE A 70 -10.57 3.82 -17.99
CA PHE A 70 -9.41 4.64 -18.33
C PHE A 70 -9.51 5.14 -19.78
N ARG A 71 -9.27 6.44 -19.95
CA ARG A 71 -9.25 7.12 -21.25
C ARG A 71 -7.89 7.81 -21.38
N ARG A 72 -7.23 7.68 -22.53
CA ARG A 72 -5.92 8.30 -22.82
C ARG A 72 -6.10 9.44 -23.81
N GLN A 73 -5.16 10.40 -23.79
CA GLN A 73 -5.14 11.55 -24.70
C GLN A 73 -6.46 12.34 -24.71
N VAL A 74 -7.08 12.45 -23.53
CA VAL A 74 -8.33 13.19 -23.34
C VAL A 74 -8.07 14.68 -23.55
N THR A 75 -8.89 15.32 -24.39
CA THR A 75 -8.88 16.77 -24.60
C THR A 75 -9.76 17.47 -23.55
N LEU A 76 -9.61 18.79 -23.39
CA LEU A 76 -10.45 19.56 -22.46
C LEU A 76 -11.95 19.44 -22.76
N GLY A 77 -12.35 19.34 -24.04
CA GLY A 77 -13.74 19.13 -24.45
C GLY A 77 -14.29 17.79 -23.96
N VAL A 78 -13.54 16.70 -24.20
CA VAL A 78 -13.92 15.36 -23.72
C VAL A 78 -13.90 15.28 -22.20
N LEU A 79 -12.98 15.98 -21.53
CA LEU A 79 -12.94 16.05 -20.07
C LEU A 79 -14.21 16.68 -19.49
N ARG A 80 -14.74 17.74 -20.13
CA ARG A 80 -16.02 18.36 -19.74
C ARG A 80 -17.18 17.37 -19.84
N GLU A 81 -17.24 16.59 -20.92
CA GLU A 81 -18.24 15.52 -21.08
C GLU A 81 -18.13 14.46 -19.99
N ILE A 82 -16.91 14.04 -19.63
CA ILE A 82 -16.66 13.07 -18.56
C ILE A 82 -17.09 13.60 -17.19
N PHE A 83 -16.89 14.89 -16.90
CA PHE A 83 -17.37 15.48 -15.64
C PHE A 83 -18.90 15.52 -15.56
N ARG A 84 -19.56 15.77 -16.68
CA ARG A 84 -21.02 15.78 -16.78
C ARG A 84 -21.62 14.38 -16.64
N ASP A 85 -21.05 13.40 -17.33
CA ASP A 85 -21.41 11.99 -17.24
C ASP A 85 -20.16 11.10 -17.21
N PRO A 86 -19.73 10.64 -16.02
CA PRO A 86 -18.58 9.75 -15.87
C PRO A 86 -18.69 8.41 -16.64
N ARG A 87 -19.91 8.03 -17.06
CA ARG A 87 -20.19 6.81 -17.83
C ARG A 87 -20.09 7.01 -19.33
N VAL A 88 -19.85 8.23 -19.82
CA VAL A 88 -19.77 8.51 -21.26
C VAL A 88 -18.68 7.67 -21.92
N HIS A 89 -19.05 6.94 -22.97
CA HIS A 89 -18.11 6.18 -23.79
C HIS A 89 -17.50 7.11 -24.83
N THR A 90 -16.21 7.41 -24.68
CA THR A 90 -15.52 8.40 -25.53
C THR A 90 -14.86 7.78 -26.76
N GLY A 91 -14.93 6.46 -26.94
CA GLY A 91 -14.18 5.72 -27.98
C GLY A 91 -12.65 5.70 -27.78
N LEU A 92 -12.11 6.59 -26.95
CA LEU A 92 -10.69 6.69 -26.60
C LEU A 92 -10.34 5.78 -25.42
N GLY A 93 -9.46 4.80 -25.62
CA GLY A 93 -8.84 4.02 -24.53
C GLY A 93 -9.34 2.58 -24.37
N TYR A 94 -10.35 2.15 -25.11
CA TYR A 94 -10.58 0.72 -25.29
C TYR A 94 -9.60 0.20 -26.33
N HIS A 95 -8.72 -0.71 -25.93
CA HIS A 95 -8.08 -1.59 -26.89
C HIS A 95 -9.21 -2.37 -27.57
N PHE A 96 -9.59 -1.97 -28.78
CA PHE A 96 -10.32 -2.89 -29.65
C PHE A 96 -9.48 -4.16 -29.70
N ARG A 97 -10.11 -5.30 -29.42
CA ARG A 97 -9.43 -6.61 -29.38
C ARG A 97 -8.68 -6.89 -30.69
N ASP A 98 -9.08 -6.20 -31.77
CA ASP A 98 -8.53 -6.26 -33.12
C ASP A 98 -7.29 -5.37 -33.33
N GLN A 99 -6.92 -4.51 -32.36
CA GLN A 99 -5.75 -3.61 -32.43
C GLN A 99 -4.60 -4.03 -31.51
N ILE A 100 -4.68 -5.18 -30.83
CA ILE A 100 -3.49 -5.78 -30.22
C ILE A 100 -2.72 -6.41 -31.39
N PRO A 101 -1.56 -5.89 -31.81
CA PRO A 101 -0.74 -6.58 -32.79
C PRO A 101 -0.42 -7.93 -32.17
N THR A 102 -0.88 -9.01 -32.79
CA THR A 102 -0.45 -10.35 -32.44
C THR A 102 1.08 -10.29 -32.36
N PRO A 103 1.72 -10.63 -31.22
CA PRO A 103 3.16 -10.52 -31.09
C PRO A 103 3.77 -11.27 -32.27
N ALA A 104 4.57 -10.54 -33.05
CA ALA A 104 5.20 -11.05 -34.25
C ALA A 104 5.87 -12.37 -33.89
N ARG A 105 5.31 -13.47 -34.40
CA ARG A 105 6.00 -14.76 -34.39
C ARG A 105 7.30 -14.50 -35.15
N ASN A 106 8.41 -14.53 -34.43
CA ASN A 106 9.71 -14.73 -35.03
C ASN A 106 9.63 -16.03 -35.82
N ASP A 107 9.42 -15.91 -37.13
CA ASP A 107 9.56 -16.99 -38.08
C ASP A 107 11.06 -17.29 -38.23
N PRO A 108 11.55 -18.46 -37.81
CA PRO A 108 12.97 -18.79 -37.96
C PRO A 108 13.34 -19.24 -39.38
N ARG A 109 12.51 -19.02 -40.40
CA ARG A 109 12.72 -19.59 -41.74
C ARG A 109 12.81 -18.55 -42.85
N ASP A 110 13.78 -17.64 -42.71
CA ASP A 110 14.42 -17.05 -43.89
C ASP A 110 15.86 -17.58 -43.99
N ARG A 111 15.98 -18.77 -44.58
CA ARG A 111 17.20 -19.22 -45.25
C ARG A 111 16.84 -19.57 -46.67
N SER A 112 16.67 -18.52 -47.45
CA SER A 112 16.98 -18.46 -48.87
C SER A 112 18.29 -19.22 -49.20
N ARG A 113 18.18 -20.30 -49.99
CA ARG A 113 19.24 -20.80 -50.89
C ARG A 113 18.61 -21.57 -52.06
N SER A 114 18.30 -20.79 -53.10
CA SER A 114 18.46 -21.06 -54.54
C SER A 114 17.91 -22.36 -55.17
N PRO A 115 16.93 -22.28 -56.09
CA PRO A 115 16.69 -23.32 -57.07
C PRO A 115 17.63 -23.14 -58.27
N ARG A 116 18.60 -24.05 -58.45
CA ARG A 116 19.32 -24.21 -59.71
C ARG A 116 18.40 -24.92 -60.71
N ARG A 117 17.81 -24.11 -61.60
CA ARG A 117 17.21 -24.51 -62.87
C ARG A 117 18.30 -25.16 -63.73
N ARG A 118 18.18 -26.44 -64.05
CA ARG A 118 18.90 -27.08 -65.16
C ARG A 118 17.85 -27.44 -66.21
N GLU A 119 17.91 -26.70 -67.30
CA GLU A 119 17.28 -27.03 -68.58
C GLU A 119 17.91 -28.32 -69.13
N PRO A 120 17.12 -29.18 -69.79
CA PRO A 120 17.63 -30.00 -70.87
C PRO A 120 17.20 -29.41 -72.21
N GLU A 121 18.21 -29.19 -73.05
CA GLU A 121 18.14 -28.84 -74.47
C GLU A 121 17.31 -29.85 -75.30
N PRO A 122 16.77 -29.43 -76.45
CA PRO A 122 16.17 -30.32 -77.43
C PRO A 122 17.22 -30.71 -78.48
N GLU A 123 17.62 -31.99 -78.52
CA GLU A 123 18.33 -32.53 -79.68
C GLU A 123 17.36 -33.27 -80.60
N SER A 124 17.36 -32.75 -81.82
CA SER A 124 16.84 -33.31 -83.05
C SER A 124 17.65 -34.56 -83.45
N ASP A 125 16.98 -35.57 -84.00
CA ASP A 125 16.99 -35.83 -85.45
C ASP A 125 16.63 -37.28 -85.79
N ALA A 126 15.75 -37.35 -86.80
CA ALA A 126 15.76 -38.28 -87.91
C ALA A 126 15.44 -39.79 -87.72
N ALA A 127 14.28 -40.11 -88.31
CA ALA A 127 14.13 -41.07 -89.40
C ALA A 127 13.85 -42.54 -89.07
N GLY A 128 12.69 -42.98 -89.57
CA GLY A 128 12.62 -44.19 -90.38
C GLY A 128 11.60 -45.22 -89.92
N GLY A 129 10.70 -45.59 -90.83
CA GLY A 129 10.12 -46.94 -90.82
C GLY A 129 8.60 -46.98 -90.78
N GLU A 130 7.98 -46.87 -91.95
CA GLU A 130 6.67 -47.45 -92.22
C GLU A 130 6.68 -48.95 -91.89
N THR A 131 5.67 -49.45 -91.17
CA THR A 131 5.10 -50.77 -91.45
C THR A 131 3.71 -50.90 -90.83
N ARG A 132 2.72 -51.02 -91.73
CA ARG A 132 1.36 -51.48 -91.46
C ARG A 132 1.39 -52.84 -90.75
N SER A 133 0.62 -53.01 -89.69
CA SER A 133 -0.08 -54.27 -89.42
C SER A 133 -1.16 -54.07 -88.36
N SER A 134 -2.38 -54.39 -88.74
CA SER A 134 -3.62 -54.41 -87.96
C SER A 134 -3.56 -55.28 -86.70
N THR A 135 -3.91 -54.70 -85.55
CA THR A 135 -4.49 -55.40 -84.39
C THR A 135 -5.28 -54.39 -83.55
N GLU A 136 -6.50 -54.06 -83.97
CA GLU A 136 -7.48 -53.19 -83.27
C GLU A 136 -8.11 -53.87 -82.03
N VAL A 137 -7.35 -54.67 -81.28
CA VAL A 137 -7.88 -55.45 -80.14
C VAL A 137 -7.11 -55.27 -78.83
N ASP A 138 -6.07 -54.41 -78.75
CA ASP A 138 -5.25 -54.30 -77.51
C ASP A 138 -5.10 -52.88 -76.92
N GLU A 139 -5.68 -51.84 -77.54
CA GLU A 139 -5.64 -50.47 -76.97
C GLU A 139 -6.57 -50.32 -75.76
N GLU A 140 -7.72 -51.00 -75.78
CA GLU A 140 -8.66 -51.00 -74.67
C GLU A 140 -8.08 -51.75 -73.46
N GLU A 141 -7.35 -52.85 -73.70
CA GLU A 141 -6.69 -53.62 -72.65
C GLU A 141 -5.50 -52.85 -72.07
N ALA A 142 -4.71 -52.16 -72.91
CA ALA A 142 -3.65 -51.26 -72.48
C ALA A 142 -4.18 -50.08 -71.63
N ALA A 143 -5.27 -49.44 -72.04
CA ALA A 143 -5.90 -48.35 -71.28
C ALA A 143 -6.45 -48.84 -69.92
N LYS A 144 -7.07 -50.04 -69.90
CA LYS A 144 -7.53 -50.68 -68.65
C LYS A 144 -6.37 -51.01 -67.72
N ALA A 145 -5.25 -51.51 -68.24
CA ALA A 145 -4.04 -51.78 -67.46
C ALA A 145 -3.44 -50.50 -66.86
N GLN A 146 -3.43 -49.40 -67.62
CA GLN A 146 -2.97 -48.09 -67.12
C GLN A 146 -3.88 -47.53 -66.02
N LEU A 147 -5.20 -47.64 -66.17
CA LEU A 147 -6.16 -47.23 -65.14
C LEU A 147 -5.96 -48.02 -63.84
N LEU A 148 -5.74 -49.34 -63.94
CA LEU A 148 -5.48 -50.20 -62.78
C LEU A 148 -4.19 -49.78 -62.05
N ARG A 149 -3.12 -49.47 -62.81
CA ARG A 149 -1.86 -48.96 -62.26
C ARG A 149 -2.06 -47.63 -61.52
N LEU A 150 -2.77 -46.68 -62.12
CA LEU A 150 -3.06 -45.38 -61.50
C LEU A 150 -3.93 -45.52 -60.24
N LYS A 151 -4.90 -46.44 -60.22
CA LYS A 151 -5.70 -46.74 -59.02
C LYS A 151 -4.83 -47.30 -57.89
N LYS A 152 -3.87 -48.17 -58.21
CA LYS A 152 -2.92 -48.71 -57.23
C LYS A 152 -2.02 -47.60 -56.67
N GLU A 153 -1.43 -46.79 -57.55
CA GLU A 153 -0.58 -45.66 -57.16
C GLU A 153 -1.33 -44.64 -56.30
N LYS A 154 -2.58 -44.34 -56.64
CA LYS A 154 -3.46 -43.50 -55.80
C LYS A 154 -3.64 -44.10 -54.41
N SER A 155 -3.91 -45.39 -54.31
CA SER A 155 -4.08 -46.07 -53.01
C SER A 155 -2.80 -46.07 -52.17
N ASP A 156 -1.63 -46.24 -52.81
CA ASP A 156 -0.35 -46.18 -52.12
C ASP A 156 -0.05 -44.76 -51.63
N LEU A 157 -0.35 -43.72 -52.43
CA LEU A 157 -0.26 -42.31 -52.01
C LEU A 157 -1.23 -41.95 -50.88
N GLU A 158 -2.45 -42.47 -50.89
CA GLU A 158 -3.42 -42.25 -49.79
C GLU A 158 -2.88 -42.80 -48.45
N LYS A 159 -2.23 -43.97 -48.47
CA LYS A 159 -1.56 -44.53 -47.28
C LYS A 159 -0.37 -43.70 -46.84
N GLU A 160 0.41 -43.16 -47.78
CA GLU A 160 1.54 -42.28 -47.45
C GLU A 160 1.06 -40.96 -46.82
N ILE A 161 -0.02 -40.37 -47.34
CA ILE A 161 -0.67 -39.19 -46.77
C ILE A 161 -1.16 -39.48 -45.35
N GLU A 162 -1.82 -40.62 -45.12
CA GLU A 162 -2.27 -41.03 -43.79
C GLU A 162 -1.08 -41.17 -42.81
N GLY A 163 0.02 -41.77 -43.26
CA GLY A 163 1.25 -41.88 -42.48
C GLY A 163 1.86 -40.53 -42.12
N VAL A 164 1.92 -39.58 -43.07
CA VAL A 164 2.40 -38.22 -42.83
C VAL A 164 1.47 -37.45 -41.89
N GLN A 165 0.15 -37.60 -42.04
CA GLN A 165 -0.83 -36.95 -41.16
C GLN A 165 -0.67 -37.42 -39.72
N ALA A 166 -0.50 -38.73 -39.49
CA ALA A 166 -0.25 -39.27 -38.16
C ALA A 166 1.03 -38.70 -37.51
N ILE A 167 2.08 -38.46 -38.31
CA ILE A 167 3.31 -37.79 -37.84
C ILE A 167 3.01 -36.34 -37.45
N VAL A 168 2.25 -35.60 -38.26
CA VAL A 168 1.86 -34.21 -37.95
C VAL A 168 1.06 -34.14 -36.64
N ASP A 169 0.06 -35.00 -36.46
CA ASP A 169 -0.78 -35.05 -35.26
C ASP A 169 0.06 -35.38 -34.01
N ALA A 170 1.03 -36.28 -34.13
CA ALA A 170 1.98 -36.60 -33.06
C ALA A 170 2.86 -35.39 -32.70
N PHE A 171 3.32 -34.62 -33.69
CA PHE A 171 4.07 -33.37 -33.45
C PHE A 171 3.21 -32.30 -32.78
N GLU A 172 1.95 -32.14 -33.18
CA GLU A 172 1.04 -31.19 -32.56
C GLU A 172 0.74 -31.55 -31.10
N THR A 173 0.50 -32.83 -30.82
CA THR A 173 0.28 -33.35 -29.46
C THR A 173 1.49 -33.06 -28.58
N ARG A 174 2.71 -33.34 -29.06
CA ARG A 174 3.96 -33.05 -28.33
C ARG A 174 4.12 -31.55 -28.05
N ARG A 175 3.80 -30.70 -29.04
CA ARG A 175 3.88 -29.23 -28.90
C ARG A 175 2.87 -28.71 -27.87
N GLN A 176 1.66 -29.27 -27.82
CA GLN A 176 0.67 -28.91 -26.81
C GLN A 176 1.11 -29.33 -25.40
N GLU A 177 1.69 -30.52 -25.27
CA GLU A 177 2.23 -31.00 -23.99
C GLU A 177 3.39 -30.13 -23.48
N GLU A 178 4.32 -29.75 -24.35
CA GLU A 178 5.42 -28.84 -24.03
C GLU A 178 4.90 -27.46 -23.59
N LYS A 179 3.90 -26.92 -24.30
CA LYS A 179 3.26 -25.66 -23.91
C LYS A 179 2.59 -25.75 -22.53
N ARG A 180 1.89 -26.85 -22.25
CA ARG A 180 1.27 -27.06 -20.92
C ARG A 180 2.32 -27.15 -19.82
N LYS A 181 3.42 -27.86 -20.06
CA LYS A 181 4.56 -27.94 -19.11
C LYS A 181 5.20 -26.57 -18.87
N GLN A 182 5.33 -25.75 -19.92
CA GLN A 182 5.83 -24.38 -19.79
C GLN A 182 4.86 -23.50 -18.99
N GLU A 183 3.56 -23.52 -19.30
CA GLU A 183 2.54 -22.76 -18.58
C GLU A 183 2.47 -23.18 -17.09
N GLU A 184 2.61 -24.47 -16.79
CA GLU A 184 2.67 -25.00 -15.43
C GLU A 184 3.92 -24.53 -14.68
N ALA A 185 5.09 -24.59 -15.31
CA ALA A 185 6.35 -24.10 -14.73
C ALA A 185 6.30 -22.58 -14.46
N GLU A 186 5.77 -21.79 -15.40
CA GLU A 186 5.58 -20.34 -15.23
C GLU A 186 4.57 -20.03 -14.10
N ALA A 187 3.51 -20.82 -13.96
CA ALA A 187 2.53 -20.65 -12.88
C ALA A 187 3.15 -20.98 -11.51
N GLU A 188 3.96 -22.04 -11.42
CA GLU A 188 4.68 -22.39 -10.20
C GLU A 188 5.71 -21.31 -9.81
N GLU A 189 6.48 -20.81 -10.78
CA GLU A 189 7.42 -19.71 -10.57
C GLU A 189 6.71 -18.44 -10.08
N ARG A 190 5.56 -18.09 -10.68
CA ARG A 190 4.75 -16.95 -10.25
C ARG A 190 4.23 -17.11 -8.82
N LYS A 191 3.80 -18.32 -8.43
CA LYS A 191 3.35 -18.60 -7.06
C LYS A 191 4.51 -18.45 -6.06
N LYS A 192 5.68 -19.00 -6.38
CA LYS A 192 6.90 -18.86 -5.57
C LYS A 192 7.31 -17.38 -5.43
N ALA A 193 7.26 -16.61 -6.51
CA ALA A 193 7.56 -15.18 -6.50
C ALA A 193 6.56 -14.37 -5.64
N GLU A 194 5.27 -14.71 -5.68
CA GLU A 194 4.24 -14.07 -4.85
C GLU A 194 4.43 -14.40 -3.36
N GLU A 195 4.73 -15.65 -3.03
CA GLU A 195 5.04 -16.07 -1.66
C GLU A 195 6.30 -15.38 -1.12
N ALA A 196 7.36 -15.30 -1.93
CA ALA A 196 8.59 -14.58 -1.59
C ALA A 196 8.33 -13.08 -1.36
N ARG A 197 7.50 -12.44 -2.21
CA ARG A 197 7.11 -11.04 -2.02
C ARG A 197 6.34 -10.82 -0.71
N LYS A 198 5.38 -11.70 -0.40
CA LYS A 198 4.63 -11.64 0.87
C LYS A 198 5.52 -11.87 2.08
N ALA A 199 6.51 -12.75 1.97
CA ALA A 199 7.49 -12.98 3.03
C ALA A 199 8.37 -11.74 3.26
N ALA A 200 8.91 -11.15 2.19
CA ALA A 200 9.73 -9.94 2.26
C ALA A 200 8.95 -8.74 2.82
N GLU A 201 7.67 -8.59 2.45
CA GLU A 201 6.79 -7.55 2.99
C GLU A 201 6.56 -7.72 4.51
N ARG A 202 6.32 -8.95 4.98
CA ARG A 202 6.19 -9.24 6.42
C ARG A 202 7.47 -8.98 7.19
N GLU A 203 8.63 -9.34 6.63
CA GLU A 203 9.94 -9.08 7.23
C GLU A 203 10.20 -7.57 7.36
N ALA A 204 9.98 -6.81 6.29
CA ALA A 204 10.10 -5.36 6.30
C ALA A 204 9.16 -4.69 7.32
N GLU A 205 7.93 -5.20 7.48
CA GLU A 205 7.00 -4.71 8.49
C GLU A 205 7.48 -4.97 9.92
N GLU A 206 8.01 -6.18 10.20
CA GLU A 206 8.56 -6.52 11.52
C GLU A 206 9.83 -5.72 11.84
N ASP A 207 10.68 -5.45 10.85
CA ASP A 207 11.84 -4.58 11.01
C ASP A 207 11.43 -3.14 11.32
N ARG A 208 10.39 -2.62 10.65
CA ARG A 208 9.80 -1.32 10.98
C ARG A 208 9.26 -1.31 12.41
N LYS A 209 8.52 -2.35 12.84
CA LYS A 209 8.05 -2.46 14.23
C LYS A 209 9.20 -2.54 15.22
N ARG A 210 10.27 -3.29 14.90
CA ARG A 210 11.47 -3.43 15.73
C ARG A 210 12.19 -2.08 15.88
N ALA A 211 12.31 -1.30 14.82
CA ALA A 211 12.85 0.06 14.86
C ALA A 211 12.02 0.97 15.76
N THR A 212 10.68 0.94 15.61
CA THR A 212 9.77 1.69 16.48
C THR A 212 9.90 1.27 17.95
N ARG A 213 10.02 -0.03 18.26
CA ARG A 213 10.21 -0.52 19.63
C ARG A 213 11.51 -0.02 20.25
N ARG A 214 12.61 0.01 19.49
CA ARG A 214 13.89 0.60 19.92
C ARG A 214 13.77 2.10 20.20
N ASP A 215 12.99 2.81 19.39
CA ASP A 215 12.80 4.24 19.60
C ASP A 215 11.94 4.57 20.84
N ARG A 216 11.02 3.69 21.24
CA ARG A 216 10.24 3.87 22.47
C ARG A 216 11.08 3.75 23.74
N GLY A 217 12.17 2.99 23.73
CA GLY A 217 13.01 2.73 24.89
C GLY A 217 12.79 1.33 25.48
N THR A 218 13.89 0.63 25.80
CA THR A 218 13.89 -0.74 26.35
C THR A 218 14.22 -0.82 27.84
N SER A 219 14.62 0.28 28.46
CA SER A 219 14.91 0.38 29.90
C SER A 219 14.08 1.49 30.54
N PHE A 220 14.00 1.48 31.86
CA PHE A 220 13.31 2.52 32.60
C PHE A 220 13.93 2.72 33.99
N ILE A 221 13.72 3.92 34.53
CA ILE A 221 13.99 4.30 35.93
C ILE A 221 12.75 5.01 36.46
N PHE A 222 12.52 4.95 37.77
CA PHE A 222 11.35 5.59 38.36
C PHE A 222 11.63 6.07 39.78
N TRP A 223 10.84 7.05 40.23
CA TRP A 223 10.86 7.59 41.58
C TRP A 223 9.44 7.61 42.15
N GLY A 224 9.31 7.26 43.44
CA GLY A 224 8.07 7.35 44.21
C GLY A 224 6.96 6.35 43.84
N MET A 225 7.15 5.51 42.81
CA MET A 225 6.12 4.57 42.38
C MET A 225 5.89 3.42 43.36
N THR A 226 4.63 3.15 43.63
CA THR A 226 4.17 1.96 44.36
C THR A 226 4.35 0.71 43.49
N ASP A 227 4.53 -0.43 44.15
CA ASP A 227 4.63 -1.75 43.51
C ASP A 227 5.69 -1.84 42.38
N ALA A 228 6.85 -1.26 42.66
CA ALA A 228 8.06 -1.31 41.83
C ALA A 228 8.39 -2.71 41.28
N ASN A 229 8.13 -3.76 42.07
CA ASN A 229 8.47 -5.13 41.69
C ASN A 229 7.53 -5.67 40.61
N THR A 230 6.22 -5.44 40.73
CA THR A 230 5.26 -5.80 39.68
C THR A 230 5.50 -4.97 38.43
N LEU A 231 5.78 -3.67 38.57
CA LEU A 231 6.12 -2.82 37.42
C LEU A 231 7.37 -3.35 36.67
N LYS A 232 8.43 -3.76 37.39
CA LYS A 232 9.62 -4.38 36.78
C LYS A 232 9.34 -5.71 36.12
N LYS A 233 8.41 -6.50 36.66
CA LYS A 233 8.02 -7.79 36.10
C LYS A 233 7.21 -7.62 34.82
N ASP A 234 6.32 -6.62 34.80
CA ASP A 234 5.39 -6.40 33.71
C ASP A 234 5.96 -5.51 32.61
N PHE A 235 6.98 -4.69 32.88
CA PHE A 235 7.60 -3.87 31.85
C PHE A 235 8.52 -4.71 30.95
N ASP A 236 8.25 -4.69 29.65
CA ASP A 236 9.10 -5.32 28.64
C ASP A 236 9.20 -4.46 27.37
N LYS A 237 9.92 -4.98 26.36
CA LYS A 237 10.13 -4.33 25.06
C LYS A 237 8.86 -4.20 24.21
N ASP A 238 7.79 -4.91 24.56
CA ASP A 238 6.52 -4.91 23.84
C ASP A 238 5.53 -3.89 24.45
N VAL A 239 5.87 -3.25 25.57
CA VAL A 239 5.15 -2.08 26.09
C VAL A 239 5.18 -0.95 25.06
N SER A 240 4.01 -0.58 24.56
CA SER A 240 3.81 0.42 23.50
C SER A 240 3.42 1.79 24.04
N CYS A 241 2.64 1.83 25.11
CA CYS A 241 2.16 3.04 25.75
C CYS A 241 2.17 2.86 27.26
N ILE A 242 2.38 3.96 27.98
CA ILE A 242 2.47 4.01 29.44
C ILE A 242 1.64 5.21 29.88
N ALA A 243 0.90 5.04 30.97
CA ALA A 243 0.29 6.15 31.68
C ALA A 243 0.54 5.99 33.18
N VAL A 244 0.81 7.11 33.85
CA VAL A 244 1.09 7.17 35.29
C VAL A 244 0.21 8.26 35.88
N GLN A 245 -0.36 8.01 37.05
CA GLN A 245 -1.11 8.99 37.83
C GLN A 245 -1.14 8.54 39.28
N ASP A 246 -0.89 9.44 40.23
CA ASP A 246 -0.83 9.09 41.66
C ASP A 246 0.05 7.84 41.90
N ASP A 247 -0.51 6.85 42.60
CA ASP A 247 0.06 5.52 42.87
C ASP A 247 -0.32 4.47 41.81
N ALA A 248 -0.88 4.89 40.68
CA ALA A 248 -1.34 4.02 39.61
C ALA A 248 -0.43 4.12 38.38
N TRP A 249 -0.30 2.98 37.71
CA TRP A 249 0.36 2.89 36.41
C TRP A 249 -0.39 1.93 35.51
N LEU A 250 -0.30 2.19 34.21
CA LEU A 250 -0.92 1.38 33.17
C LEU A 250 0.05 1.19 32.01
N LEU A 251 0.26 -0.06 31.62
CA LEU A 251 1.09 -0.48 30.50
C LEU A 251 0.21 -1.11 29.42
N VAL A 252 0.42 -0.70 28.17
CA VAL A 252 -0.25 -1.28 27.00
C VAL A 252 0.73 -2.14 26.21
N HIS A 253 0.42 -3.43 26.04
CA HIS A 253 1.29 -4.43 25.42
C HIS A 253 0.93 -4.70 23.96
N GLU A 254 1.84 -4.41 23.04
CA GLU A 254 1.60 -4.54 21.59
C GLU A 254 1.40 -6.00 21.17
N LYS A 255 2.31 -6.90 21.58
CA LYS A 255 2.28 -8.31 21.14
C LYS A 255 1.25 -9.15 21.88
N ALA A 256 1.15 -8.97 23.20
CA ALA A 256 0.23 -9.74 24.02
C ALA A 256 -1.24 -9.35 23.78
N ARG A 257 -1.48 -8.21 23.10
CA ARG A 257 -2.82 -7.64 22.91
C ARG A 257 -3.55 -7.53 24.26
N SER A 258 -2.85 -6.96 25.23
CA SER A 258 -3.29 -6.86 26.61
C SER A 258 -2.86 -5.53 27.23
N SER A 259 -3.37 -5.25 28.42
CA SER A 259 -2.92 -4.16 29.26
C SER A 259 -2.70 -4.70 30.67
N SER A 260 -1.70 -4.19 31.36
CA SER A 260 -1.49 -4.44 32.79
C SER A 260 -1.50 -3.11 33.54
N TRP A 261 -2.02 -3.11 34.75
CA TRP A 261 -2.08 -1.91 35.57
C TRP A 261 -2.04 -2.28 37.05
N CYS A 262 -1.54 -1.36 37.87
CA CYS A 262 -1.59 -1.41 39.32
C CYS A 262 -2.11 -0.07 39.85
N GLY A 263 -2.56 -0.05 41.11
CA GLY A 263 -3.16 1.12 41.73
C GLY A 263 -4.60 1.40 41.29
N ARG A 264 -5.12 2.57 41.67
CA ARG A 264 -6.50 2.98 41.38
C ARG A 264 -6.57 3.80 40.10
N ILE A 265 -6.78 3.13 38.97
CA ILE A 265 -7.12 3.81 37.71
C ILE A 265 -8.61 4.25 37.70
N PRO A 266 -9.01 5.23 36.89
CA PRO A 266 -10.40 5.70 36.84
C PRO A 266 -11.40 4.58 36.53
N THR A 267 -12.50 4.51 37.26
CA THR A 267 -13.49 3.41 37.18
C THR A 267 -14.04 3.19 35.76
N GLY A 268 -14.25 4.28 35.00
CA GLY A 268 -14.70 4.20 33.61
C GLY A 268 -13.68 3.49 32.71
N LEU A 269 -12.39 3.74 32.94
CA LEU A 269 -11.29 3.11 32.22
C LEU A 269 -11.09 1.66 32.66
N ASP A 270 -11.11 1.36 33.97
CA ASP A 270 -10.99 -0.03 34.48
C ASP A 270 -12.09 -0.93 33.88
N LYS A 271 -13.35 -0.46 33.92
CA LYS A 271 -14.48 -1.17 33.30
C LYS A 271 -14.29 -1.35 31.80
N PHE A 272 -13.81 -0.32 31.10
CA PHE A 272 -13.54 -0.40 29.67
C PHE A 272 -12.47 -1.45 29.33
N LEU A 273 -11.37 -1.51 30.09
CA LEU A 273 -10.27 -2.45 29.85
C LEU A 273 -10.66 -3.89 30.22
N ARG A 274 -11.34 -4.10 31.35
CA ARG A 274 -11.79 -5.45 31.78
C ARG A 274 -12.85 -6.06 30.89
N SER A 275 -13.70 -5.24 30.26
CA SER A 275 -14.78 -5.71 29.39
C SER A 275 -14.32 -6.06 27.96
N ARG A 276 -13.03 -5.87 27.62
CA ARG A 276 -12.54 -6.19 26.28
C ARG A 276 -12.31 -7.69 26.09
N ALA A 277 -12.90 -8.24 25.04
CA ALA A 277 -12.56 -9.58 24.56
C ALA A 277 -11.24 -9.56 23.75
N LYS A 278 -10.58 -10.71 23.63
CA LYS A 278 -9.30 -10.88 22.92
C LYS A 278 -9.33 -10.42 21.45
N ASN A 279 -10.50 -10.51 20.81
CA ASN A 279 -10.74 -10.10 19.42
C ASN A 279 -11.12 -8.62 19.28
N HIS A 280 -11.33 -7.88 20.37
CA HIS A 280 -11.58 -6.45 20.29
C HIS A 280 -10.28 -5.70 19.89
N PRO A 281 -10.41 -4.52 19.26
CA PRO A 281 -9.27 -3.64 18.99
C PRO A 281 -8.46 -3.39 20.26
N GLN A 282 -7.15 -3.23 20.20
CA GLN A 282 -6.36 -2.99 21.42
C GLN A 282 -6.23 -1.50 21.72
N PRO A 283 -6.10 -1.10 23.00
CA PRO A 283 -5.66 0.25 23.35
C PRO A 283 -4.33 0.56 22.64
N THR A 284 -4.18 1.80 22.16
CA THR A 284 -2.98 2.29 21.47
C THR A 284 -2.42 3.54 22.11
N VAL A 285 -3.29 4.43 22.59
CA VAL A 285 -2.93 5.65 23.31
C VAL A 285 -3.69 5.66 24.61
N VAL A 286 -2.97 5.82 25.72
CA VAL A 286 -3.54 5.94 27.06
C VAL A 286 -2.95 7.15 27.75
N ALA A 287 -3.78 7.90 28.46
CA ALA A 287 -3.36 8.97 29.36
C ALA A 287 -4.21 8.92 30.62
N LEU A 288 -3.58 9.19 31.75
CA LEU A 288 -4.20 9.32 33.06
C LEU A 288 -3.94 10.73 33.58
N GLY A 289 -4.87 11.27 34.37
CA GLY A 289 -4.78 12.59 34.96
C GLY A 289 -5.59 12.67 36.25
N SER A 290 -5.28 13.66 37.09
CA SER A 290 -5.98 13.87 38.37
C SER A 290 -7.51 13.96 38.20
N ASP A 291 -8.23 13.74 39.30
CA ASP A 291 -9.71 13.78 39.36
C ASP A 291 -10.40 12.75 38.45
N GLY A 292 -9.73 11.62 38.23
CA GLY A 292 -10.29 10.53 37.43
C GLY A 292 -10.32 10.82 35.93
N ARG A 293 -9.51 11.77 35.45
CA ARG A 293 -9.37 12.07 34.03
C ARG A 293 -8.62 10.95 33.32
N TYR A 294 -9.07 10.61 32.13
CA TYR A 294 -8.37 9.67 31.28
C TYR A 294 -8.69 9.88 29.82
N TYR A 295 -7.80 9.37 28.98
CA TYR A 295 -8.02 9.21 27.55
C TYR A 295 -7.55 7.82 27.15
N CYS A 296 -8.33 7.12 26.34
CA CYS A 296 -7.98 5.82 25.79
C CYS A 296 -8.46 5.71 24.34
N GLU A 297 -7.53 5.68 23.39
CA GLU A 297 -7.77 5.37 21.98
C GLU A 297 -7.45 3.90 21.73
N VAL A 298 -8.21 3.24 20.84
CA VAL A 298 -7.93 1.86 20.41
C VAL A 298 -7.56 1.79 18.92
N GLU A 299 -7.04 0.65 18.46
CA GLU A 299 -6.48 0.43 17.10
C GLU A 299 -7.37 0.89 15.93
N ASN A 300 -8.70 0.95 16.11
CA ASN A 300 -9.64 1.39 15.07
C ASN A 300 -9.94 2.90 15.10
N GLY A 301 -9.20 3.68 15.90
CA GLY A 301 -9.38 5.12 16.08
C GLY A 301 -10.55 5.52 16.98
N LYS A 302 -11.32 4.57 17.52
CA LYS A 302 -12.33 4.90 18.53
C LYS A 302 -11.63 5.26 19.84
N ALA A 303 -12.12 6.31 20.49
CA ALA A 303 -11.63 6.74 21.78
C ALA A 303 -12.74 6.78 22.84
N GLN A 304 -12.34 6.62 24.09
CA GLN A 304 -13.16 6.90 25.27
C GLN A 304 -12.33 7.76 26.22
N TRP A 305 -12.94 8.78 26.80
CA TRP A 305 -12.27 9.70 27.71
C TRP A 305 -13.19 10.23 28.79
N ASN A 306 -12.58 10.77 29.84
CA ASN A 306 -13.21 11.60 30.87
C ASN A 306 -12.27 12.79 31.11
N GLY A 307 -12.76 14.01 30.97
CA GLY A 307 -11.93 15.22 30.97
C GLY A 307 -12.76 16.50 30.97
N PRO A 308 -12.11 17.68 30.97
CA PRO A 308 -12.81 18.95 30.88
C PRO A 308 -13.55 19.09 29.54
N ASP A 309 -14.60 19.92 29.52
CA ASP A 309 -15.42 20.13 28.32
C ASP A 309 -14.58 20.62 27.15
N SER A 310 -13.62 21.51 27.40
CA SER A 310 -12.69 22.00 26.38
C SER A 310 -11.83 20.91 25.73
N PHE A 311 -11.42 19.89 26.49
CA PHE A 311 -10.72 18.74 25.93
C PHE A 311 -11.65 17.92 25.03
N SER A 312 -12.89 17.74 25.47
CA SER A 312 -13.90 17.02 24.68
C SER A 312 -14.25 17.75 23.38
N GLU A 313 -14.35 19.08 23.41
CA GLU A 313 -14.53 19.92 22.22
C GLU A 313 -13.36 19.72 21.24
N GLU A 314 -12.11 19.84 21.69
CA GLU A 314 -10.94 19.67 20.81
C GLU A 314 -10.90 18.28 20.14
N VAL A 315 -11.17 17.22 20.92
CA VAL A 315 -11.18 15.83 20.41
C VAL A 315 -12.31 15.62 19.40
N ASN A 316 -13.48 16.23 19.63
CA ASN A 316 -14.64 16.10 18.74
C ASN A 316 -14.54 16.95 17.47
N ASP A 317 -13.97 18.15 17.56
CA ASP A 317 -13.87 19.11 16.46
C ASP A 317 -12.78 18.74 15.43
N ASN A 318 -11.84 17.87 15.82
CA ASN A 318 -10.74 17.43 14.96
C ASN A 318 -10.77 15.92 14.65
N PRO A 319 -11.88 15.35 14.14
CA PRO A 319 -12.02 13.89 13.98
C PRO A 319 -11.08 13.29 12.92
N THR A 320 -10.49 14.13 12.06
CA THR A 320 -9.54 13.70 11.02
C THR A 320 -8.10 13.67 11.54
N LYS A 321 -7.79 14.38 12.63
CA LYS A 321 -6.44 14.39 13.20
C LYS A 321 -6.30 13.19 14.11
N THR A 322 -5.30 12.36 13.82
CA THR A 322 -5.02 11.22 14.68
C THR A 322 -4.15 11.66 15.85
N ILE A 323 -4.57 11.35 17.07
CA ILE A 323 -3.85 11.69 18.28
C ILE A 323 -2.62 10.77 18.42
N LYS A 324 -1.49 11.36 18.81
CA LYS A 324 -0.23 10.65 19.09
C LYS A 324 0.00 10.54 20.60
N CYS A 325 -0.27 11.60 21.34
CA CYS A 325 -0.08 11.66 22.78
C CYS A 325 -1.08 12.64 23.40
N VAL A 326 -1.58 12.30 24.58
CA VAL A 326 -2.38 13.18 25.43
C VAL A 326 -1.65 13.28 26.77
N SER A 327 -1.59 14.49 27.32
CA SER A 327 -1.15 14.73 28.68
C SER A 327 -2.14 15.60 29.41
N PHE A 328 -2.54 15.19 30.60
CA PHE A 328 -3.27 16.04 31.53
C PHE A 328 -2.27 16.74 32.46
N GLY A 329 -2.44 18.04 32.69
CA GLY A 329 -1.65 18.79 33.68
C GLY A 329 -2.24 18.65 35.09
N GLU A 330 -1.68 19.36 36.06
CA GLU A 330 -2.13 19.33 37.45
C GLU A 330 -3.60 19.78 37.60
N ASP A 331 -3.93 20.95 37.05
CA ASP A 331 -5.31 21.46 37.08
C ASP A 331 -6.23 20.63 36.18
N TYR A 332 -7.49 20.46 36.61
CA TYR A 332 -8.52 19.74 35.86
C TYR A 332 -8.67 20.24 34.40
N ASN A 333 -8.57 21.55 34.19
CA ASN A 333 -8.71 22.20 32.88
C ASN A 333 -7.42 22.25 32.05
N THR A 334 -6.30 21.75 32.57
CA THR A 334 -5.01 21.78 31.88
C THR A 334 -4.79 20.48 31.12
N TRP A 335 -4.60 20.59 29.81
CA TRP A 335 -4.36 19.45 28.93
C TRP A 335 -3.50 19.83 27.71
N PHE A 336 -2.86 18.83 27.13
CA PHE A 336 -2.01 18.95 25.95
C PHE A 336 -2.21 17.73 25.03
N ILE A 337 -2.47 17.97 23.75
CA ILE A 337 -2.62 16.95 22.72
C ILE A 337 -1.53 17.15 21.67
N VAL A 338 -0.77 16.09 21.37
CA VAL A 338 0.12 16.03 20.21
C VAL A 338 -0.52 15.13 19.17
N PHE A 339 -0.62 15.60 17.94
CA PHE A 339 -1.15 14.85 16.81
C PHE A 339 -0.04 14.10 16.05
N LYS A 340 -0.41 13.09 15.25
CA LYS A 340 0.57 12.27 14.50
C LYS A 340 1.37 13.04 13.45
N ASP A 341 0.83 14.17 12.97
CA ASP A 341 1.51 15.08 12.04
C ASP A 341 2.47 16.06 12.73
N GLY A 342 2.55 16.02 14.06
CA GLY A 342 3.42 16.87 14.87
C GLY A 342 2.80 18.19 15.29
N ALA A 343 1.59 18.51 14.80
CA ALA A 343 0.81 19.61 15.32
C ALA A 343 0.37 19.32 16.77
N TYR A 344 -0.03 20.36 17.49
CA TYR A 344 -0.53 20.21 18.86
C TYR A 344 -1.69 21.17 19.14
N SER A 345 -2.46 20.84 20.18
CA SER A 345 -3.42 21.74 20.82
C SER A 345 -3.24 21.64 22.35
N SER A 346 -3.52 22.72 23.06
CA SER A 346 -3.35 22.77 24.52
C SER A 346 -4.22 23.85 25.13
N GLN A 347 -4.68 23.62 26.36
CA GLN A 347 -5.42 24.59 27.14
C GLN A 347 -5.07 24.50 28.62
N GLY A 348 -5.34 25.57 29.37
CA GLY A 348 -5.11 25.66 30.80
C GLY A 348 -3.77 26.30 31.16
N ASN A 349 -3.27 25.96 32.35
CA ASN A 349 -2.08 26.53 32.95
C ASN A 349 -0.80 25.82 32.47
N ILE A 350 -0.45 26.03 31.19
CA ILE A 350 0.79 25.48 30.62
C ILE A 350 2.00 26.23 31.19
N PRO A 351 3.06 25.53 31.65
CA PRO A 351 4.23 26.18 32.23
C PRO A 351 4.83 27.23 31.29
N ALA A 352 5.09 28.44 31.79
CA ALA A 352 5.54 29.57 30.97
C ALA A 352 6.85 29.27 30.20
N SER A 353 7.75 28.49 30.80
CA SER A 353 8.99 28.03 30.14
C SER A 353 8.71 27.06 29.00
N LEU A 354 7.71 26.17 29.13
CA LEU A 354 7.22 25.32 28.04
C LEU A 354 6.57 26.15 26.93
N SER A 355 5.68 27.10 27.26
CA SER A 355 5.07 27.98 26.26
C SER A 355 6.12 28.78 25.48
N LYS A 356 7.15 29.30 26.16
CA LYS A 356 8.28 29.97 25.53
C LYS A 356 9.07 29.03 24.61
N LEU A 357 9.32 27.79 25.04
CA LEU A 357 9.98 26.78 24.23
C LEU A 357 9.17 26.49 22.96
N LEU A 358 7.85 26.30 23.07
CA LEU A 358 6.96 26.00 21.94
C LEU A 358 6.88 27.17 20.93
N ASN A 359 6.81 28.41 21.41
CA ASN A 359 6.78 29.60 20.55
C ASN A 359 8.06 29.81 19.74
N GLN A 360 9.19 29.25 20.20
CA GLN A 360 10.47 29.33 19.49
C GLN A 360 10.63 28.23 18.42
N ARG A 361 9.68 27.30 18.33
CA ARG A 361 9.76 26.11 17.47
C ARG A 361 8.83 26.20 16.27
N ASN A 362 9.09 25.28 15.33
CA ASN A 362 8.13 24.98 14.28
C ASN A 362 6.96 24.19 14.89
N LEU A 363 5.72 24.63 14.61
CA LEU A 363 4.50 24.10 15.21
C LEU A 363 4.21 22.61 14.88
N ALA A 364 4.95 22.01 13.93
CA ALA A 364 4.69 20.67 13.40
C ALA A 364 5.83 19.66 13.62
N ASP A 365 6.67 19.84 14.65
CA ASP A 365 7.80 18.94 14.92
C ASP A 365 7.74 18.21 16.27
N LEU A 366 6.63 18.34 16.99
CA LEU A 366 6.47 17.68 18.28
C LEU A 366 6.18 16.20 18.12
N GLU A 367 6.77 15.41 18.99
CA GLU A 367 6.56 13.97 19.03
C GLU A 367 5.85 13.53 20.31
N PHE A 368 6.26 14.08 21.45
CA PHE A 368 5.73 13.68 22.74
C PHE A 368 5.81 14.85 23.72
N VAL A 369 4.76 15.02 24.52
CA VAL A 369 4.71 16.00 25.61
C VAL A 369 4.09 15.31 26.82
N SER A 370 4.69 15.51 27.98
CA SER A 370 4.08 15.15 29.26
C SER A 370 4.19 16.33 30.22
N LEU A 371 3.10 16.61 30.91
CA LEU A 371 2.96 17.64 31.93
C LEU A 371 2.97 16.96 33.30
N GLY A 372 3.71 17.54 34.24
CA GLY A 372 3.74 17.14 35.64
C GLY A 372 3.14 18.19 36.57
N PRO A 373 3.13 17.90 37.88
CA PRO A 373 2.79 18.88 38.91
C PRO A 373 3.84 19.99 38.98
N ASP A 374 3.51 21.10 39.63
CA ASP A 374 4.46 22.19 39.96
C ASP A 374 5.17 22.82 38.74
N GLY A 375 4.58 22.67 37.55
CA GLY A 375 5.13 23.16 36.30
C GLY A 375 6.25 22.30 35.70
N ASP A 376 6.39 21.06 36.15
CA ASP A 376 7.25 20.06 35.53
C ASP A 376 6.73 19.69 34.13
N TYR A 377 7.65 19.41 33.23
CA TYR A 377 7.29 18.92 31.90
C TYR A 377 8.43 18.16 31.23
N PHE A 378 8.07 17.39 30.22
CA PHE A 378 8.99 16.80 29.26
C PHE A 378 8.44 16.98 27.84
N VAL A 379 9.33 17.36 26.92
CA VAL A 379 9.02 17.49 25.49
C VAL A 379 10.07 16.73 24.69
N ARG A 380 9.62 15.98 23.69
CA ARG A 380 10.46 15.38 22.65
C ARG A 380 9.99 15.82 21.28
N ALA A 381 10.93 16.21 20.43
CA ALA A 381 10.68 16.51 19.02
C ALA A 381 10.97 15.29 18.14
N MET A 382 10.43 15.28 16.92
CA MET A 382 10.63 14.19 15.94
C MET A 382 12.09 13.99 15.52
N ASN A 383 12.96 14.99 15.73
CA ASN A 383 14.40 14.87 15.49
C ASN A 383 15.16 14.22 16.66
N GLY A 384 14.44 13.73 17.68
CA GLY A 384 15.00 13.05 18.85
C GLY A 384 15.55 13.98 19.94
N ARG A 385 15.57 15.31 19.73
CA ARG A 385 15.93 16.25 20.79
C ARG A 385 14.82 16.30 21.84
N SER A 386 15.24 16.43 23.10
CA SER A 386 14.34 16.51 24.25
C SER A 386 14.70 17.65 25.18
N TRP A 387 13.69 18.13 25.90
CA TRP A 387 13.77 19.20 26.91
C TRP A 387 12.90 18.81 28.09
N TRP A 388 13.29 19.23 29.29
CA TRP A 388 12.52 18.96 30.48
C TRP A 388 12.72 20.04 31.55
N ASN A 389 11.70 20.17 32.40
CA ASN A 389 11.78 20.82 33.70
C ASN A 389 11.38 19.76 34.73
N LEU A 390 12.30 19.43 35.64
CA LEU A 390 12.16 18.36 36.63
C LEU A 390 12.65 18.85 37.99
N PRO A 391 12.24 18.20 39.09
CA PRO A 391 12.83 18.43 40.40
C PRO A 391 14.35 18.23 40.35
N VAL A 392 15.10 19.09 41.04
CA VAL A 392 16.57 19.17 40.92
C VAL A 392 17.27 17.81 41.10
N HIS A 393 16.82 17.00 42.06
CA HIS A 393 17.40 15.70 42.31
C HIS A 393 17.18 14.72 41.15
N ILE A 394 15.96 14.64 40.61
CA ILE A 394 15.62 13.82 39.43
C ILE A 394 16.38 14.31 38.20
N SER A 395 16.45 15.62 38.00
CA SER A 395 17.21 16.20 36.88
C SER A 395 18.70 15.85 36.98
N ASN A 396 19.29 15.86 38.18
CA ASN A 396 20.71 15.52 38.37
C ASN A 396 20.99 14.05 38.06
N ASP A 397 20.13 13.14 38.53
CA ASP A 397 20.24 11.71 38.23
C ASP A 397 20.10 11.45 36.73
N LEU A 398 19.10 12.07 36.08
CA LEU A 398 18.88 11.92 34.64
C LEU A 398 20.03 12.51 33.80
N ASN A 399 20.60 13.64 34.24
CA ASN A 399 21.77 14.23 33.63
C ASN A 399 23.02 13.34 33.76
N LYS A 400 23.14 12.58 34.85
CA LYS A 400 24.22 11.62 35.05
C LYS A 400 24.08 10.43 34.09
N GLU A 401 22.87 9.87 33.96
CA GLU A 401 22.59 8.76 33.03
C GLU A 401 22.80 9.17 31.57
N THR A 402 22.31 10.35 31.18
CA THR A 402 22.51 10.86 29.80
C THR A 402 23.97 11.13 29.47
N LYS A 403 24.75 11.65 30.43
CA LYS A 403 26.22 11.77 30.29
C LYS A 403 26.91 10.41 30.17
N ALA A 404 26.33 9.35 30.73
CA ALA A 404 26.82 7.98 30.62
C ALA A 404 26.41 7.28 29.30
N GLY A 405 25.68 7.99 28.42
CA GLY A 405 25.24 7.50 27.12
C GLY A 405 23.76 7.09 27.04
N ALA A 406 23.02 7.13 28.15
CA ALA A 406 21.61 6.77 28.15
C ALA A 406 20.78 7.77 27.32
N SER A 407 19.78 7.26 26.59
CA SER A 407 18.87 8.10 25.79
C SER A 407 17.50 8.15 26.44
N VAL A 408 17.03 9.34 26.83
CA VAL A 408 15.69 9.54 27.38
C VAL A 408 14.66 9.59 26.26
N LYS A 409 13.65 8.71 26.32
CA LYS A 409 12.63 8.59 25.30
C LYS A 409 11.31 9.20 25.73
N SER A 410 10.87 8.98 26.96
CA SER A 410 9.69 9.65 27.50
C SER A 410 9.79 9.75 29.02
N ILE A 411 9.12 10.76 29.57
CA ILE A 411 8.95 10.95 31.01
C ILE A 411 7.44 11.06 31.25
N TYR A 412 6.95 10.36 32.26
CA TYR A 412 5.56 10.39 32.69
C TYR A 412 5.52 10.82 34.14
N PHE A 413 4.61 11.73 34.45
CA PHE A 413 4.46 12.32 35.78
C PHE A 413 3.20 11.80 36.45
N GLY A 414 3.30 11.50 37.74
CA GLY A 414 2.18 11.33 38.65
C GLY A 414 2.07 12.53 39.59
N SER A 415 0.90 12.70 40.19
CA SER A 415 0.50 13.85 41.03
C SER A 415 1.22 13.95 42.38
N ALA A 416 1.92 12.90 42.83
CA ALA A 416 2.64 12.88 44.11
C ALA A 416 4.17 13.01 43.96
N GLY A 417 4.64 13.66 42.89
CA GLY A 417 6.07 13.72 42.54
C GLY A 417 6.61 12.38 42.00
N ASN A 418 5.71 11.46 41.64
CA ASN A 418 6.07 10.19 41.02
C ASN A 418 6.51 10.43 39.59
N VAL A 419 7.65 9.87 39.22
CA VAL A 419 8.20 10.06 37.86
C VAL A 419 8.60 8.70 37.31
N PHE A 420 8.11 8.38 36.12
CA PHE A 420 8.56 7.23 35.33
C PHE A 420 9.30 7.72 34.11
N VAL A 421 10.55 7.32 33.95
CA VAL A 421 11.37 7.67 32.80
C VAL A 421 11.64 6.42 31.99
N ARG A 422 11.24 6.46 30.71
CA ARG A 422 11.54 5.44 29.72
C ARG A 422 12.71 5.88 28.85
N GLY A 423 13.62 4.96 28.57
CA GLY A 423 14.83 5.26 27.80
C GLY A 423 15.53 4.01 27.28
N ASN A 424 16.78 4.21 26.86
CA ASN A 424 17.72 3.13 26.52
C ASN A 424 18.98 3.31 27.35
N ASP A 425 19.63 2.19 27.68
CA ASP A 425 20.95 2.14 28.31
C ASP A 425 21.03 2.82 29.70
N PHE A 426 19.92 2.83 30.45
CA PHE A 426 19.95 3.17 31.87
C PHE A 426 20.66 2.07 32.67
N ARG A 427 21.50 2.46 33.63
CA ARG A 427 22.34 1.55 34.41
C ARG A 427 21.72 1.08 35.72
#